data_AF-I9AA04-F1
#
_entry.id   AF-I9AA04-F1
#
_cell.length_a   1.000
_cell.length_b   1.000
_cell.length_c   1.000
_cell.angle_alpha   90.00
_cell.angle_beta   90.00
_cell.angle_gamma   90.00
#
_symmetry.space_group_name_H-M   'P 1'
#
loop_
_entity.id
_entity.type
_entity.pdbx_description
1 polymer ?
#
loop_
_entity_poly.entity_id
_entity_poly.type
_entity_poly.pdbx_seq_one_letter_code
_entity_poly.pdbx_strand_id
1 'polypeptide(L)'
;MSMKQARSARGRAGQGRPGGPGGPAPAEVPGGAPPALTALVDLLGRRFALGLYWHLRGGSLPFRTLATRLDAPEAQLVQRLRELREAGLVEVDEVGEYRLTTHGRRLQGVIEPLAAWAREWEALSPRQRTPRGAATRGHDEP
;
A
#
# COMPACT_ATOMS: atom_id res chain seq x y z
N MET A 1 -4.54 -4.67 87.81
CA MET A 1 -5.56 -4.07 86.93
C MET A 1 -5.59 -4.89 85.65
N SER A 2 -6.78 -5.35 85.29
CA SER A 2 -7.08 -6.28 84.19
C SER A 2 -6.99 -5.59 82.81
N MET A 3 -7.16 -6.38 81.73
CA MET A 3 -7.15 -6.06 80.29
C MET A 3 -5.76 -6.16 79.61
N LYS A 4 -5.57 -6.80 78.45
CA LYS A 4 -6.50 -7.40 77.48
C LYS A 4 -5.67 -8.18 76.43
N GLN A 5 -6.34 -9.18 75.86
CA GLN A 5 -6.20 -9.72 74.50
C GLN A 5 -5.31 -10.94 74.24
N ALA A 6 -6.02 -11.90 73.66
CA ALA A 6 -5.66 -13.25 73.34
C ALA A 6 -4.95 -13.34 71.99
N ARG A 7 -4.19 -14.44 71.91
CA ARG A 7 -3.51 -15.02 70.77
C ARG A 7 -4.37 -15.04 69.50
N SER A 8 -3.75 -14.70 68.38
CA SER A 8 -4.16 -15.21 67.06
C SER A 8 -2.96 -15.86 66.40
N ALA A 9 -3.07 -17.16 66.14
CA ALA A 9 -2.02 -17.98 65.53
C ALA A 9 -2.56 -18.60 64.23
N ARG A 10 -1.83 -18.31 63.14
CA ARG A 10 -1.55 -19.09 61.92
C ARG A 10 -2.67 -19.87 61.21
N GLY A 11 -2.72 -19.67 59.90
CA GLY A 11 -3.06 -20.73 58.93
C GLY A 11 -3.21 -20.22 57.49
N ARG A 12 -2.22 -20.50 56.63
CA ARG A 12 -2.18 -20.24 55.18
C ARG A 12 -3.29 -20.97 54.42
N ALA A 13 -3.78 -20.40 53.32
CA ALA A 13 -3.87 -21.06 52.00
C ALA A 13 -4.23 -20.02 50.93
N GLY A 14 -3.41 -19.94 49.88
CA GLY A 14 -3.70 -19.13 48.71
C GLY A 14 -4.87 -19.72 47.92
N GLN A 15 -5.60 -18.85 47.22
CA GLN A 15 -6.36 -19.21 46.03
C GLN A 15 -6.58 -17.96 45.17
N GLY A 16 -6.39 -18.17 43.87
CA GLY A 16 -5.93 -17.18 42.92
C GLY A 16 -6.93 -16.11 42.53
N ARG A 17 -6.36 -15.03 41.99
CA ARG A 17 -7.06 -14.00 41.23
C ARG A 17 -7.72 -14.68 40.02
N PRO A 18 -9.03 -14.52 39.76
CA PRO A 18 -9.53 -14.77 38.42
C PRO A 18 -8.99 -13.66 37.53
N GLY A 19 -8.02 -14.01 36.68
CA GLY A 19 -7.56 -13.17 35.59
C GLY A 19 -8.68 -12.87 34.61
N GLY A 20 -8.59 -11.70 33.98
CA GLY A 20 -9.35 -11.43 32.76
C GLY A 20 -9.03 -12.47 31.68
N PRO A 21 -9.85 -12.51 30.63
CA PRO A 21 -9.54 -11.56 29.57
C PRO A 21 -10.79 -10.90 28.97
N GLY A 22 -10.73 -9.58 28.86
CA GLY A 22 -11.22 -8.93 27.65
C GLY A 22 -10.34 -9.41 26.51
N GLY A 23 -10.67 -10.59 25.96
CA GLY A 23 -10.12 -10.99 24.68
C GLY A 23 -10.72 -10.05 23.63
N PRO A 24 -9.93 -9.41 22.75
CA PRO A 24 -10.52 -8.78 21.58
C PRO A 24 -11.37 -9.84 20.89
N ALA A 25 -12.61 -9.48 20.55
CA ALA A 25 -13.48 -10.28 19.70
C ALA A 25 -12.65 -10.82 18.52
N PRO A 26 -12.91 -12.04 18.02
CA PRO A 26 -12.21 -12.55 16.85
C PRO A 26 -12.35 -11.48 15.77
N ALA A 27 -11.22 -10.87 15.40
CA ALA A 27 -11.19 -9.92 14.31
C ALA A 27 -11.76 -10.68 13.12
N GLU A 28 -12.97 -10.32 12.70
CA GLU A 28 -13.53 -10.79 11.43
C GLU A 28 -12.43 -10.57 10.41
N VAL A 29 -11.87 -11.66 9.89
CA VAL A 29 -10.93 -11.60 8.79
C VAL A 29 -11.74 -10.95 7.66
N PRO A 30 -11.45 -9.70 7.25
CA PRO A 30 -12.15 -9.14 6.11
C PRO A 30 -11.77 -10.04 4.94
N GLY A 31 -12.75 -10.62 4.26
CA GLY A 31 -12.55 -11.52 3.11
C GLY A 31 -12.00 -10.80 1.87
N GLY A 32 -10.96 -9.98 2.02
CA GLY A 32 -10.38 -9.13 0.99
C GLY A 32 -8.87 -8.92 1.17
N ALA A 33 -8.26 -8.30 0.17
CA ALA A 33 -6.85 -7.96 0.21
C ALA A 33 -6.54 -6.96 1.35
N PRO A 34 -5.30 -6.96 1.91
CA PRO A 34 -4.91 -6.01 2.93
C PRO A 34 -5.15 -4.55 2.49
N PRO A 35 -5.72 -3.67 3.33
CA PRO A 35 -6.07 -2.30 2.94
C PRO A 35 -4.90 -1.50 2.36
N ALA A 36 -3.69 -1.68 2.90
CA ALA A 36 -2.48 -1.03 2.41
C ALA A 36 -2.08 -1.51 1.00
N LEU A 37 -2.29 -2.80 0.70
CA LEU A 37 -2.05 -3.34 -0.64
C LEU A 37 -3.04 -2.75 -1.64
N THR A 38 -4.33 -2.74 -1.29
CA THR A 38 -5.38 -2.14 -2.13
C THR A 38 -5.10 -0.66 -2.40
N ALA A 39 -4.76 0.13 -1.38
CA ALA A 39 -4.45 1.55 -1.55
C ALA A 39 -3.22 1.79 -2.46
N LEU A 40 -2.17 0.97 -2.35
CA LEU A 40 -1.02 1.05 -3.24
C LEU A 40 -1.38 0.69 -4.69
N VAL A 41 -2.13 -0.39 -4.88
CA VAL A 41 -2.59 -0.82 -6.20
C VAL A 41 -3.51 0.23 -6.81
N ASP A 42 -4.41 0.83 -6.02
CA ASP A 42 -5.28 1.92 -6.46
C ASP A 42 -4.48 3.15 -6.88
N LEU A 43 -3.46 3.56 -6.10
CA LEU A 43 -2.57 4.66 -6.46
C LEU A 43 -1.87 4.40 -7.80
N LEU A 44 -1.28 3.21 -7.97
CA LEU A 44 -0.58 2.84 -9.20
C LEU A 44 -1.53 2.66 -10.38
N GLY A 45 -2.77 2.23 -10.13
CA GLY A 45 -3.83 2.06 -11.11
C GLY A 45 -4.43 3.37 -11.61
N ARG A 46 -4.16 4.50 -10.96
CA ARG A 46 -4.59 5.82 -11.46
C ARG A 46 -3.94 6.11 -12.81
N ARG A 47 -4.68 6.82 -13.67
CA ARG A 47 -4.18 7.26 -14.98
C ARG A 47 -2.81 7.91 -14.84
N PHE A 48 -1.86 7.48 -15.68
CA PHE A 48 -0.45 7.88 -15.70
C PHE A 48 0.44 7.47 -14.51
N ALA A 49 -0.09 7.02 -13.37
CA ALA A 49 0.73 6.75 -12.17
C ALA A 49 1.73 5.60 -12.38
N LEU A 50 1.25 4.42 -12.83
CA LEU A 50 2.14 3.31 -13.17
C LEU A 50 3.08 3.65 -14.32
N GLY A 51 2.61 4.43 -15.30
CA GLY A 51 3.42 4.89 -16.43
C GLY A 51 4.59 5.77 -15.98
N LEU A 52 4.33 6.75 -15.11
CA LEU A 52 5.36 7.59 -14.49
C LEU A 52 6.38 6.73 -13.73
N TYR A 53 5.91 5.86 -12.85
CA TYR A 53 6.76 4.93 -12.10
C TYR A 53 7.65 4.11 -13.04
N TRP A 54 7.06 3.54 -14.10
CA TRP A 54 7.75 2.69 -15.06
C TRP A 54 8.83 3.43 -15.85
N HIS A 55 8.63 4.71 -16.17
CA HIS A 55 9.66 5.50 -16.85
C HIS A 55 10.80 5.90 -15.91
N LEU A 56 10.47 6.23 -14.66
CA LEU A 56 11.44 6.62 -13.63
C LEU A 56 12.28 5.45 -13.11
N ARG A 57 11.90 4.20 -13.40
CA ARG A 57 12.71 3.03 -13.05
C ARG A 57 14.10 3.04 -13.68
N GLY A 58 14.25 3.70 -14.83
CA GLY A 58 15.50 3.77 -15.59
C GLY A 58 16.45 4.90 -15.16
N GLY A 59 16.03 5.77 -14.23
CA GLY A 59 16.83 6.91 -13.78
C GLY A 59 16.00 8.17 -13.59
N SER A 60 16.72 9.29 -13.33
CA SER A 60 16.11 10.61 -13.22
C SER A 60 15.65 11.11 -14.59
N LEU A 61 14.52 11.81 -14.64
CA LEU A 61 13.97 12.40 -15.86
C LEU A 61 13.35 13.78 -15.56
N PRO A 62 13.54 14.77 -16.45
CA PRO A 62 12.86 16.06 -16.31
C PRO A 62 11.37 15.92 -16.65
N PHE A 63 10.55 16.81 -16.09
CA PHE A 63 9.09 16.84 -16.30
C PHE A 63 8.70 16.75 -17.78
N ARG A 64 9.36 17.55 -18.63
CA ARG A 64 9.09 17.61 -20.06
C ARG A 64 9.24 16.24 -20.74
N THR A 65 10.25 15.47 -20.37
CA THR A 65 10.45 14.12 -20.92
C THR A 65 9.33 13.18 -20.50
N LEU A 66 8.88 13.26 -19.25
CA LEU A 66 7.74 12.46 -18.76
C LEU A 66 6.46 12.83 -19.50
N ALA A 67 6.19 14.14 -19.68
CA ALA A 67 5.04 14.64 -20.42
C ALA A 67 5.01 14.16 -21.87
N THR A 68 6.13 14.24 -22.56
CA THR A 68 6.23 13.76 -23.95
C THR A 68 6.08 12.25 -24.05
N ARG A 69 6.69 11.46 -23.14
CA ARG A 69 6.61 9.99 -23.23
C ARG A 69 5.24 9.42 -22.90
N LEU A 70 4.49 10.10 -22.05
CA LEU A 70 3.16 9.66 -21.62
C LEU A 70 2.02 10.30 -22.43
N ASP A 71 2.32 11.25 -23.33
CA ASP A 71 1.36 12.04 -24.08
C ASP A 71 0.19 12.53 -23.20
N ALA A 72 0.57 13.12 -22.06
CA ALA A 72 -0.34 13.35 -20.95
C ALA A 72 -0.55 14.85 -20.70
N PRO A 73 -1.78 15.28 -20.36
CA PRO A 73 -2.02 16.65 -19.93
C PRO A 73 -1.19 17.02 -18.71
N GLU A 74 -0.57 18.20 -18.74
CA GLU A 74 0.34 18.68 -17.69
C GLU A 74 -0.31 18.64 -16.30
N ALA A 75 -1.55 19.12 -16.16
CA ALA A 75 -2.26 19.12 -14.89
C ALA A 75 -2.42 17.71 -14.28
N GLN A 76 -2.70 16.70 -15.12
CA GLN A 76 -2.82 15.32 -14.65
C GLN A 76 -1.46 14.76 -14.22
N LEU A 77 -0.38 15.04 -14.96
CA LEU A 77 0.95 14.59 -14.57
C LEU A 77 1.46 15.26 -13.30
N VAL A 78 1.25 16.57 -13.13
CA VAL A 78 1.62 17.29 -11.91
C VAL A 78 0.90 16.70 -10.71
N GLN A 79 -0.41 16.46 -10.82
CA GLN A 79 -1.19 15.84 -9.75
C GLN A 79 -0.66 14.43 -9.42
N ARG A 80 -0.39 13.60 -10.44
CA ARG A 80 0.12 12.24 -10.22
C ARG A 80 1.54 12.21 -9.66
N LEU A 81 2.43 13.07 -10.11
CA LEU A 81 3.77 13.20 -9.55
C LEU A 81 3.72 13.66 -8.08
N ARG A 82 2.82 14.59 -7.75
CA ARG A 82 2.58 15.00 -6.36
C ARG A 82 2.14 13.81 -5.49
N GLU A 83 1.17 13.03 -5.93
CA GLU A 83 0.68 11.87 -5.17
C GLU A 83 1.76 10.80 -4.98
N LEU A 84 2.55 10.51 -6.03
CA LEU A 84 3.67 9.58 -5.93
C LEU A 84 4.79 10.08 -4.98
N ARG A 85 4.95 11.41 -4.88
CA ARG A 85 5.87 12.03 -3.91
C ARG A 85 5.33 11.96 -2.48
N GLU A 86 4.05 12.26 -2.27
CA GLU A 86 3.39 12.13 -0.97
C GLU A 86 3.39 10.67 -0.47
N ALA A 87 3.31 9.70 -1.39
CA ALA A 87 3.45 8.27 -1.10
C ALA A 87 4.91 7.81 -0.88
N GLY A 88 5.89 8.71 -1.00
CA GLY A 88 7.32 8.39 -0.82
C GLY A 88 7.92 7.50 -1.92
N LEU A 89 7.28 7.40 -3.09
CA LEU A 89 7.76 6.60 -4.21
C LEU A 89 8.66 7.40 -5.16
N VAL A 90 8.37 8.69 -5.33
CA VAL A 90 9.09 9.63 -6.20
C VAL A 90 9.65 10.79 -5.40
N GLU A 91 10.77 11.35 -5.84
CA GLU A 91 11.34 12.60 -5.33
C GLU A 91 11.89 13.44 -6.48
N VAL A 92 12.20 14.70 -6.18
CA VAL A 92 12.93 15.60 -7.09
C VAL A 92 14.38 15.64 -6.61
N ASP A 93 15.33 15.42 -7.49
CA ASP A 93 16.75 15.46 -7.17
C ASP A 93 17.34 16.89 -7.17
N GLU A 94 18.65 16.98 -6.97
CA GLU A 94 19.36 18.26 -6.86
C GLU A 94 19.35 19.09 -8.15
N VAL A 95 19.15 18.46 -9.31
CA VAL A 95 19.09 19.14 -10.61
C VAL A 95 17.66 19.43 -11.06
N GLY A 96 16.66 19.13 -10.21
CA GLY A 96 15.25 19.39 -10.47
C GLY A 96 14.56 18.31 -11.31
N GLU A 97 15.18 17.14 -11.47
CA GLU A 97 14.60 16.01 -12.18
C GLU A 97 13.87 15.06 -11.24
N TYR A 98 12.87 14.35 -11.76
CA TYR A 98 12.12 13.36 -10.98
C TYR A 98 12.83 12.03 -11.03
N ARG A 99 12.91 11.36 -9.89
CA ARG A 99 13.45 9.99 -9.77
C ARG A 99 12.68 9.18 -8.73
N LEU A 100 12.82 7.86 -8.78
CA LEU A 100 12.34 7.01 -7.69
C LEU A 100 13.17 7.25 -6.42
N THR A 101 12.51 7.30 -5.27
CA THR A 101 13.19 7.30 -3.96
C THR A 101 13.90 5.97 -3.71
N THR A 102 14.72 5.88 -2.67
CA THR A 102 15.27 4.60 -2.21
C THR A 102 14.18 3.59 -1.87
N HIS A 103 13.05 4.03 -1.32
CA HIS A 103 11.90 3.16 -1.04
C HIS A 103 11.18 2.75 -2.34
N GLY A 104 10.92 3.69 -3.24
CA GLY A 104 10.27 3.44 -4.53
C GLY A 104 11.05 2.49 -5.43
N ARG A 105 12.38 2.48 -5.36
CA ARG A 105 13.21 1.49 -6.06
C ARG A 105 13.02 0.06 -5.55
N ARG A 106 12.69 -0.15 -4.27
CA ARG A 106 12.41 -1.51 -3.75
C ARG A 106 11.19 -2.14 -4.41
N LEU A 107 10.23 -1.32 -4.82
CA LEU A 107 9.01 -1.77 -5.51
C LEU A 107 9.32 -2.36 -6.90
N GLN A 108 10.51 -2.10 -7.48
CA GLN A 108 10.92 -2.70 -8.77
C GLN A 108 10.96 -4.22 -8.68
N GLY A 109 11.39 -4.77 -7.53
CA GLY A 109 11.41 -6.22 -7.29
C GLY A 109 10.02 -6.88 -7.27
N VAL A 110 8.95 -6.10 -7.28
CA VAL A 110 7.56 -6.58 -7.39
C VAL A 110 6.98 -6.24 -8.77
N ILE A 111 7.18 -5.01 -9.23
CA ILE A 111 6.59 -4.50 -10.47
C ILE A 111 7.25 -5.11 -11.72
N GLU A 112 8.56 -5.38 -11.72
CA GLU A 112 9.22 -6.01 -12.87
C GLU A 112 8.77 -7.46 -13.09
N PRO A 113 8.71 -8.33 -12.06
CA PRO A 113 8.10 -9.65 -12.21
C PRO A 113 6.64 -9.60 -12.63
N LEU A 114 5.85 -8.66 -12.07
CA LEU A 114 4.45 -8.48 -12.47
C LEU A 114 4.34 -8.10 -13.95
N ALA A 115 5.20 -7.21 -14.44
CA ALA A 115 5.23 -6.83 -15.85
C ALA A 115 5.72 -7.98 -16.76
N ALA A 116 6.60 -8.85 -16.27
CA ALA A 116 6.98 -10.07 -16.98
C ALA A 116 5.81 -11.03 -17.11
N TRP A 117 5.14 -11.30 -16.00
CA TRP A 117 3.93 -12.12 -15.98
C TRP A 117 2.81 -11.52 -16.84
N ALA A 118 2.65 -10.19 -16.87
CA ALA A 118 1.66 -9.52 -17.71
C ALA A 118 1.87 -9.80 -19.22
N ARG A 119 3.12 -9.99 -19.67
CA ARG A 119 3.42 -10.40 -21.05
C ARG A 119 2.99 -11.85 -21.33
N GLU A 120 3.14 -12.74 -20.35
CA GLU A 120 2.63 -14.11 -20.45
C GLU A 120 1.09 -14.12 -20.47
N TRP A 121 0.46 -13.29 -19.64
CA TRP A 121 -0.98 -13.10 -19.62
C TRP A 121 -1.51 -12.55 -20.95
N GLU A 122 -0.80 -11.64 -21.60
CA GLU A 122 -1.15 -11.11 -22.93
C GLU A 122 -1.21 -12.22 -23.99
N ALA A 123 -0.37 -13.25 -23.86
CA ALA A 123 -0.36 -14.41 -24.77
C ALA A 123 -1.57 -15.35 -24.58
N LEU A 124 -2.38 -15.16 -23.54
CA LEU A 124 -3.63 -15.92 -23.37
C LEU A 124 -4.66 -15.55 -24.44
N SER A 125 -5.57 -16.49 -24.73
CA SER A 125 -6.64 -16.23 -25.69
C SER A 125 -7.50 -15.03 -25.27
N PRO A 126 -8.07 -14.25 -26.21
CA PRO A 126 -8.91 -13.09 -25.88
C PRO A 126 -10.07 -13.42 -24.92
N ARG A 127 -10.62 -14.64 -25.00
CA ARG A 127 -11.66 -15.15 -24.10
C ARG A 127 -11.19 -15.32 -22.64
N GLN A 128 -9.90 -15.53 -22.42
CA GLN A 128 -9.30 -15.63 -21.09
C GLN A 128 -8.84 -14.28 -20.55
N ARG A 129 -8.54 -13.31 -21.42
CA ARG A 129 -8.10 -11.95 -21.04
C ARG A 129 -9.24 -11.00 -20.69
N THR A 130 -10.45 -11.23 -21.23
CA THR A 130 -11.62 -10.41 -20.92
C THR A 130 -12.56 -11.18 -20.00
N PRO A 131 -12.59 -10.90 -18.69
CA PRO A 131 -13.63 -11.43 -17.81
C PRO A 131 -15.01 -11.00 -18.32
N ARG A 132 -15.96 -11.94 -18.41
CA ARG A 132 -17.37 -11.58 -18.68
C ARG A 132 -17.82 -10.57 -17.63
N GLY A 133 -18.24 -9.38 -18.05
CA GLY A 133 -18.70 -8.32 -17.16
C GLY A 133 -17.67 -7.24 -16.82
N ALA A 134 -16.48 -7.22 -17.45
CA ALA A 134 -15.60 -6.05 -17.46
C ALA A 134 -16.20 -4.91 -18.31
N ALA A 135 -17.43 -4.49 -18.00
CA ALA A 135 -17.97 -3.23 -18.47
C ALA A 135 -17.06 -2.13 -17.93
N THR A 136 -16.48 -1.38 -18.85
CA THR A 136 -15.83 -0.09 -18.66
C THR A 136 -16.52 0.69 -17.55
N ARG A 137 -15.95 0.69 -16.33
CA ARG A 137 -16.24 1.78 -15.40
C ARG A 137 -15.64 3.02 -16.04
N GLY A 138 -16.54 3.92 -16.41
CA GLY A 138 -16.25 5.18 -17.07
C GLY A 138 -15.09 5.87 -16.40
N HIS A 139 -14.17 6.27 -17.26
CA HIS A 139 -13.13 7.23 -17.00
C HIS A 139 -13.72 8.45 -16.29
N ASP A 140 -13.22 8.76 -15.08
CA ASP A 140 -13.46 10.06 -14.46
C ASP A 140 -12.91 11.17 -15.37
N GLU A 141 -13.80 12.05 -15.81
CA GLU A 141 -13.54 13.42 -16.27
C GLU A 141 -14.75 14.26 -15.82
N PRO A 142 -14.61 15.51 -15.33
CA PRO A 142 -13.50 16.46 -15.50
C PRO A 142 -12.66 16.78 -14.26
#